data_AF-A0A3C0UMV2-F1
#
_entry.id   AF-A0A3C0UMV2-F1
#
_cell.length_a   1.000
_cell.length_b   1.000
_cell.length_c   1.000
_cell.angle_alpha   90.00
_cell.angle_beta   90.00
_cell.angle_gamma   90.00
#
_symmetry.space_group_name_H-M   'P 1'
#
loop_
_entity.id
_entity.type
_entity.pdbx_description
1 polymer ?
#
loop_
_entity_poly.entity_id
_entity_poly.type
_entity_poly.pdbx_seq_one_letter_code
_entity_poly.pdbx_strand_id
1 'polypeptide(L)'
;LPQLPASLTQVLNCAKNQLTALPALPSGLKEIDCGFNALTTLPTLPTSLNTLVAESNQISSLPPFPASLSIVYIKNNRLLSLPALTESLYFLNIQNNLLTCLPELKNSSMYLYIDADKITCLPNIPASIIVFNASSIPIPTPPVCPTNINHPTGSVAANSYVAKEKIESVATLSSGKTNYFATQSITLKPGFVASNATTFLVEVRTCK
;
A
#
# COMPACT_ATOMS: atom_id res chain seq x y z
N LEU A 1 24.32 7.54 -12.57
CA LEU A 1 25.11 7.42 -11.32
C LEU A 1 26.14 6.32 -11.49
N PRO A 2 27.34 6.44 -10.88
CA PRO A 2 28.34 5.38 -10.92
C PRO A 2 27.86 4.13 -10.17
N GLN A 3 28.47 2.99 -10.48
CA GLN A 3 28.26 1.76 -9.73
C GLN A 3 28.79 1.93 -8.29
N LEU A 4 28.01 1.46 -7.31
CA LEU A 4 28.43 1.48 -5.91
C LEU A 4 29.47 0.39 -5.65
N PRO A 5 30.48 0.65 -4.80
CA PRO A 5 31.48 -0.35 -4.46
C PRO A 5 30.82 -1.51 -3.69
N ALA A 6 31.14 -2.74 -4.07
CA ALA A 6 30.61 -3.94 -3.42
C ALA A 6 30.98 -4.06 -1.93
N SER A 7 32.03 -3.34 -1.49
CA SER A 7 32.47 -3.26 -0.09
C SER A 7 31.57 -2.38 0.80
N LEU A 8 30.63 -1.63 0.23
CA LEU A 8 29.70 -0.82 1.00
C LEU A 8 28.61 -1.71 1.63
N THR A 9 28.80 -2.06 2.90
CA THR A 9 27.94 -3.03 3.59
C THR A 9 27.11 -2.44 4.71
N GLN A 10 27.37 -1.22 5.17
CA GLN A 10 26.66 -0.66 6.33
C GLN A 10 25.59 0.33 5.90
N VAL A 11 25.98 1.57 5.64
CA VAL A 11 25.06 2.68 5.42
C VAL A 11 25.36 3.36 4.10
N LEU A 12 24.33 3.60 3.29
CA LEU A 12 24.37 4.48 2.12
C LEU A 12 23.48 5.69 2.39
N ASN A 13 24.08 6.86 2.59
CA ASN A 13 23.34 8.12 2.63
C ASN A 13 23.58 8.90 1.32
N CYS A 14 22.50 9.12 0.59
CA CYS A 14 22.45 9.93 -0.63
C CYS A 14 21.26 10.90 -0.61
N ALA A 15 20.77 11.23 0.59
CA ALA A 15 19.63 12.10 0.79
C ALA A 15 19.91 13.54 0.32
N LYS A 16 18.85 14.31 0.06
CA LYS A 16 18.91 15.75 -0.27
C LYS A 16 19.75 16.05 -1.50
N ASN A 17 19.58 15.24 -2.53
CA ASN A 17 20.19 15.43 -3.84
C ASN A 17 19.10 15.63 -4.90
N GLN A 18 19.48 15.58 -6.17
CA GLN A 18 18.56 15.64 -7.32
C GLN A 18 18.53 14.30 -8.06
N LEU A 19 18.69 13.19 -7.31
CA LEU A 19 18.74 11.86 -7.92
C LEU A 19 17.37 11.50 -8.47
N THR A 20 17.34 11.08 -9.74
CA THR A 20 16.13 10.56 -10.41
C THR A 20 16.08 9.04 -10.45
N ALA A 21 17.22 8.38 -10.21
CA ALA A 21 17.34 6.93 -10.06
C ALA A 21 18.53 6.60 -9.13
N LEU A 22 18.55 5.39 -8.58
CA LEU A 22 19.70 4.82 -7.86
C LEU A 22 20.34 3.70 -8.70
N PRO A 23 21.67 3.49 -8.62
CA PRO A 23 22.30 2.30 -9.18
C PRO A 23 21.89 1.05 -8.38
N ALA A 24 22.28 -0.14 -8.86
CA ALA A 24 22.11 -1.37 -8.10
C ALA A 24 22.75 -1.24 -6.70
N LEU A 25 22.02 -1.69 -5.67
CA LEU A 25 22.47 -1.61 -4.28
C LEU A 25 23.39 -2.80 -3.96
N PRO A 26 24.50 -2.56 -3.21
CA PRO A 26 25.36 -3.64 -2.73
C PRO A 26 24.59 -4.64 -1.87
N SER A 27 24.82 -5.95 -2.08
CA SER A 27 24.08 -7.02 -1.43
C SER A 27 24.22 -7.07 0.09
N GLY A 28 25.27 -6.48 0.64
CA GLY A 28 25.53 -6.44 2.08
C GLY A 28 24.93 -5.24 2.81
N LEU A 29 24.40 -4.25 2.10
CA LEU A 29 23.95 -2.97 2.66
C LEU A 29 22.86 -3.17 3.74
N LYS A 30 23.03 -2.53 4.89
CA LYS A 30 22.10 -2.60 6.03
C LYS A 30 21.12 -1.45 6.08
N GLU A 31 21.56 -0.26 5.69
CA GLU A 31 20.74 0.94 5.77
C GLU A 31 20.92 1.79 4.52
N ILE A 32 19.81 2.32 4.02
CA ILE A 32 19.83 3.33 2.97
C ILE A 32 18.97 4.52 3.35
N ASP A 33 19.56 5.69 3.21
CA ASP A 33 18.85 6.96 3.20
C ASP A 33 19.01 7.61 1.82
N CYS A 34 17.90 7.65 1.10
CA CYS A 34 17.75 8.30 -0.19
C CYS A 34 16.59 9.31 -0.19
N GLY A 35 16.21 9.80 0.99
CA GLY A 35 15.15 10.79 1.14
C GLY A 35 15.46 12.12 0.45
N PHE A 36 14.42 12.91 0.18
CA PHE A 36 14.53 14.24 -0.44
C PHE A 36 15.28 14.22 -1.78
N ASN A 37 14.81 13.40 -2.71
CA ASN A 37 15.31 13.28 -4.08
C ASN A 37 14.13 13.36 -5.07
N ALA A 38 14.36 13.05 -6.34
CA ALA A 38 13.34 12.96 -7.37
C ALA A 38 13.17 11.52 -7.90
N LEU A 39 13.39 10.51 -7.04
CA LEU A 39 13.28 9.10 -7.40
C LEU A 39 11.83 8.75 -7.74
N THR A 40 11.62 8.08 -8.87
CA THR A 40 10.31 7.54 -9.26
C THR A 40 10.15 6.06 -8.93
N THR A 41 11.27 5.35 -8.72
CA THR A 41 11.34 3.93 -8.37
C THR A 41 12.56 3.68 -7.48
N LEU A 42 12.61 2.51 -6.85
CA LEU A 42 13.79 1.99 -6.16
C LEU A 42 14.31 0.73 -6.87
N PRO A 43 15.64 0.50 -6.89
CA PRO A 43 16.20 -0.78 -7.32
C PRO A 43 15.81 -1.89 -6.34
N THR A 44 16.08 -3.15 -6.71
CA THR A 44 15.90 -4.29 -5.80
C THR A 44 16.60 -4.04 -4.46
N LEU A 45 15.88 -4.24 -3.36
CA LEU A 45 16.42 -4.06 -2.02
C LEU A 45 17.31 -5.25 -1.65
N PRO A 46 18.51 -5.01 -1.08
CA PRO A 46 19.39 -6.06 -0.59
C PRO A 46 18.71 -6.91 0.48
N THR A 47 18.95 -8.22 0.49
CA THR A 47 18.37 -9.15 1.48
C THR A 47 18.83 -8.84 2.91
N SER A 48 19.92 -8.11 3.07
CA SER A 48 20.46 -7.64 4.34
C SER A 48 19.85 -6.34 4.87
N LEU A 49 19.05 -5.64 4.06
CA LEU A 49 18.59 -4.28 4.35
C LEU A 49 17.62 -4.28 5.52
N ASN A 50 17.97 -3.54 6.57
CA ASN A 50 17.20 -3.40 7.80
C ASN A 50 16.41 -2.09 7.87
N THR A 51 16.95 -1.01 7.29
CA THR A 51 16.35 0.33 7.32
C THR A 51 16.29 0.94 5.93
N LEU A 52 15.10 1.40 5.53
CA LEU A 52 14.86 2.15 4.30
C LEU A 52 14.27 3.52 4.63
N VAL A 53 15.01 4.58 4.31
CA VAL A 53 14.51 5.96 4.28
C VAL A 53 14.49 6.43 2.82
N ALA A 54 13.29 6.67 2.29
CA ALA A 54 13.10 7.23 0.95
C ALA A 54 11.94 8.23 0.92
N GLU A 55 11.77 8.97 2.02
CA GLU A 55 10.75 10.02 2.13
C GLU A 55 10.96 11.16 1.14
N SER A 56 9.89 11.87 0.80
CA SER A 56 9.94 13.07 -0.07
C SER A 56 10.60 12.78 -1.42
N ASN A 57 10.02 11.81 -2.14
CA ASN A 57 10.38 11.42 -3.50
C ASN A 57 9.10 11.40 -4.39
N GLN A 58 9.18 10.80 -5.57
CA GLN A 58 8.06 10.64 -6.51
C GLN A 58 7.74 9.17 -6.76
N ILE A 59 8.03 8.30 -5.78
CA ILE A 59 7.95 6.84 -5.92
C ILE A 59 6.47 6.43 -6.01
N SER A 60 6.11 5.73 -7.08
CA SER A 60 4.75 5.23 -7.32
C SER A 60 4.59 3.73 -7.04
N SER A 61 5.69 2.99 -6.94
CA SER A 61 5.71 1.56 -6.60
C SER A 61 7.01 1.18 -5.88
N LEU A 62 6.94 0.17 -5.02
CA LEU A 62 8.09 -0.34 -4.28
C LEU A 62 8.46 -1.76 -4.76
N PRO A 63 9.76 -2.12 -4.76
CA PRO A 63 10.18 -3.51 -4.86
C PRO A 63 9.71 -4.32 -3.64
N PRO A 64 9.71 -5.66 -3.71
CA PRO A 64 9.44 -6.50 -2.55
C PRO A 64 10.35 -6.18 -1.37
N PHE A 65 9.80 -6.20 -0.16
CA PHE A 65 10.58 -6.01 1.06
C PHE A 65 11.36 -7.28 1.41
N PRO A 66 12.66 -7.17 1.75
CA PRO A 66 13.42 -8.30 2.25
C PRO A 66 12.97 -8.65 3.67
N ALA A 67 13.08 -9.94 4.03
CA ALA A 67 12.65 -10.44 5.34
C ALA A 67 13.36 -9.79 6.54
N SER A 68 14.48 -9.10 6.33
CA SER A 68 15.25 -8.39 7.37
C SER A 68 14.81 -6.93 7.59
N LEU A 69 13.94 -6.39 6.72
CA LEU A 69 13.54 -4.98 6.76
C LEU A 69 12.64 -4.71 7.97
N SER A 70 13.08 -3.80 8.83
CA SER A 70 12.44 -3.54 10.12
C SER A 70 11.87 -2.13 10.25
N ILE A 71 12.47 -1.18 9.53
CA ILE A 71 12.12 0.25 9.60
C ILE A 71 11.96 0.80 8.18
N VAL A 72 10.80 1.40 7.90
CA VAL A 72 10.51 2.03 6.61
C VAL A 72 9.93 3.43 6.80
N TYR A 73 10.63 4.43 6.25
CA TYR A 73 10.15 5.80 6.09
C TYR A 73 9.96 6.09 4.60
N ILE A 74 8.70 6.11 4.14
CA ILE A 74 8.32 6.32 2.74
C ILE A 74 7.30 7.46 2.57
N LYS A 75 7.18 8.31 3.59
CA LYS A 75 6.31 9.49 3.63
C LYS A 75 6.53 10.41 2.42
N ASN A 76 5.49 11.14 1.99
CA ASN A 76 5.56 12.10 0.88
C ASN A 76 6.02 11.45 -0.44
N ASN A 77 5.24 10.51 -0.94
CA ASN A 77 5.47 9.82 -2.21
C ASN A 77 4.13 9.69 -2.99
N ARG A 78 4.08 8.85 -4.02
CA ARG A 78 2.89 8.65 -4.88
C ARG A 78 2.40 7.20 -4.86
N LEU A 79 2.60 6.49 -3.76
CA LEU A 79 2.26 5.08 -3.65
C LEU A 79 0.75 4.86 -3.66
N LEU A 80 0.29 3.96 -4.54
CA LEU A 80 -1.10 3.47 -4.54
C LEU A 80 -1.26 2.16 -3.74
N SER A 81 -0.17 1.39 -3.57
CA SER A 81 -0.15 0.16 -2.78
C SER A 81 1.25 -0.04 -2.16
N LEU A 82 1.32 -0.96 -1.20
CA LEU A 82 2.56 -1.44 -0.61
C LEU A 82 2.75 -2.92 -0.98
N PRO A 83 3.98 -3.40 -1.16
CA PRO A 83 4.24 -4.84 -1.27
C PRO A 83 3.85 -5.55 0.03
N ALA A 84 3.79 -6.88 -0.02
CA ALA A 84 3.62 -7.71 1.17
C ALA A 84 4.62 -7.32 2.29
N LEU A 85 4.07 -7.10 3.48
CA LEU A 85 4.86 -6.77 4.67
C LEU A 85 5.45 -8.03 5.30
N THR A 86 6.56 -7.87 6.00
CA THR A 86 7.29 -8.95 6.66
C THR A 86 7.06 -8.91 8.17
N GLU A 87 7.29 -10.04 8.84
CA GLU A 87 7.16 -10.13 10.30
C GLU A 87 8.17 -9.25 11.05
N SER A 88 9.28 -8.90 10.43
CA SER A 88 10.33 -8.03 11.00
C SER A 88 9.96 -6.55 11.01
N LEU A 89 9.00 -6.12 10.17
CA LEU A 89 8.65 -4.72 9.99
C LEU A 89 7.83 -4.21 11.18
N TYR A 90 8.48 -3.50 12.10
CA TYR A 90 7.83 -2.94 13.30
C TYR A 90 7.61 -1.44 13.20
N PHE A 91 8.25 -0.73 12.26
CA PHE A 91 8.04 0.70 12.05
C PHE A 91 7.75 0.99 10.57
N LEU A 92 6.58 1.61 10.31
CA LEU A 92 6.17 1.99 8.96
C LEU A 92 5.56 3.39 8.95
N ASN A 93 6.19 4.30 8.22
CA ASN A 93 5.64 5.62 7.92
C ASN A 93 5.37 5.80 6.44
N ILE A 94 4.08 5.89 6.11
CA ILE A 94 3.54 5.93 4.74
C ILE A 94 2.65 7.15 4.48
N GLN A 95 2.71 8.14 5.38
CA GLN A 95 1.90 9.35 5.31
C GLN A 95 2.11 10.12 4.01
N ASN A 96 1.12 10.90 3.62
CA ASN A 96 1.12 11.70 2.40
C ASN A 96 1.50 10.87 1.16
N ASN A 97 0.79 9.76 0.97
CA ASN A 97 0.76 8.94 -0.24
C ASN A 97 -0.67 8.90 -0.80
N LEU A 98 -0.91 8.03 -1.78
CA LEU A 98 -2.23 7.78 -2.39
C LEU A 98 -2.86 6.46 -1.90
N LEU A 99 -2.37 5.93 -0.79
CA LEU A 99 -2.83 4.68 -0.17
C LEU A 99 -4.22 4.86 0.44
N THR A 100 -5.13 3.93 0.17
CA THR A 100 -6.45 3.83 0.82
C THR A 100 -6.66 2.52 1.56
N CYS A 101 -5.77 1.54 1.38
CA CYS A 101 -5.72 0.30 2.14
C CYS A 101 -4.27 -0.10 2.45
N LEU A 102 -4.12 -1.16 3.24
CA LEU A 102 -2.83 -1.80 3.53
C LEU A 102 -2.89 -3.32 3.29
N PRO A 103 -1.76 -3.94 2.91
CA PRO A 103 -1.58 -5.39 3.02
C PRO A 103 -1.62 -5.84 4.49
N GLU A 104 -1.75 -7.14 4.72
CA GLU A 104 -1.79 -7.72 6.06
C GLU A 104 -0.59 -7.29 6.92
N LEU A 105 -0.88 -6.84 8.13
CA LEU A 105 0.11 -6.43 9.11
C LEU A 105 0.63 -7.67 9.84
N LYS A 106 1.85 -8.11 9.48
CA LYS A 106 2.44 -9.37 9.97
C LYS A 106 3.10 -9.26 11.34
N ASN A 107 3.66 -8.11 11.68
CA ASN A 107 4.30 -7.90 12.98
C ASN A 107 3.23 -7.64 14.06
N SER A 108 3.35 -8.34 15.21
CA SER A 108 2.41 -8.24 16.33
C SER A 108 2.51 -6.92 17.12
N SER A 109 3.63 -6.19 16.99
CA SER A 109 3.97 -4.95 17.70
C SER A 109 4.51 -3.91 16.72
N MET A 110 3.65 -3.02 16.24
CA MET A 110 3.95 -2.12 15.14
C MET A 110 3.63 -0.65 15.46
N TYR A 111 4.52 0.25 15.05
CA TYR A 111 4.30 1.69 14.97
C TYR A 111 3.92 2.05 13.53
N LEU A 112 2.66 2.46 13.34
CA LEU A 112 2.09 2.72 12.03
C LEU A 112 1.70 4.19 11.89
N TYR A 113 2.32 4.91 10.96
CA TYR A 113 2.01 6.31 10.67
C TYR A 113 1.22 6.39 9.35
N ILE A 114 -0.03 6.85 9.43
CA ILE A 114 -0.98 6.88 8.30
C ILE A 114 -1.69 8.22 8.17
N ASP A 115 -2.29 8.43 7.00
CA ASP A 115 -3.29 9.46 6.73
C ASP A 115 -4.68 8.88 7.09
N ALA A 116 -5.16 9.12 8.30
CA ALA A 116 -6.39 8.49 8.84
C ALA A 116 -7.69 8.92 8.13
N ASP A 117 -7.64 10.02 7.38
CA ASP A 117 -8.69 10.46 6.46
C ASP A 117 -8.76 9.60 5.19
N LYS A 118 -7.66 8.97 4.79
CA LYS A 118 -7.58 8.09 3.60
C LYS A 118 -7.65 6.61 3.95
N ILE A 119 -6.98 6.19 5.02
CA ILE A 119 -6.96 4.79 5.51
C ILE A 119 -7.91 4.69 6.69
N THR A 120 -9.19 4.46 6.38
CA THR A 120 -10.28 4.47 7.37
C THR A 120 -10.51 3.13 8.07
N CYS A 121 -9.82 2.07 7.62
CA CYS A 121 -9.86 0.74 8.24
C CYS A 121 -8.55 -0.02 7.97
N LEU A 122 -8.23 -1.02 8.80
CA LEU A 122 -7.04 -1.88 8.68
C LEU A 122 -7.42 -3.30 8.24
N PRO A 123 -6.55 -4.03 7.53
CA PRO A 123 -6.81 -5.42 7.12
C PRO A 123 -6.89 -6.39 8.31
N ASN A 124 -6.13 -6.10 9.36
CA ASN A 124 -6.12 -6.78 10.65
C ASN A 124 -5.55 -5.82 11.70
N ILE A 125 -5.78 -6.12 12.98
CA ILE A 125 -5.26 -5.33 14.10
C ILE A 125 -4.24 -6.19 14.86
N PRO A 126 -2.92 -5.93 14.73
CA PRO A 126 -1.91 -6.55 15.58
C PRO A 126 -2.13 -6.26 17.06
N ALA A 127 -1.70 -7.19 17.93
CA ALA A 127 -1.95 -7.14 19.37
C ALA A 127 -1.41 -5.88 20.07
N SER A 128 -0.31 -5.30 19.57
CA SER A 128 0.36 -4.14 20.16
C SER A 128 0.64 -3.06 19.11
N ILE A 129 -0.32 -2.83 18.20
CA ILE A 129 -0.22 -1.73 17.23
C ILE A 129 -0.47 -0.37 17.90
N ILE A 130 0.37 0.61 17.55
CA ILE A 130 0.15 2.02 17.87
C ILE A 130 0.10 2.78 16.56
N VAL A 131 -1.00 3.50 16.34
CA VAL A 131 -1.24 4.26 15.11
C VAL A 131 -1.04 5.75 15.37
N PHE A 132 -0.36 6.44 14.46
CA PHE A 132 -0.02 7.86 14.56
C PHE A 132 -0.55 8.66 13.38
N ASN A 133 -0.97 9.90 13.63
CA ASN A 133 -1.31 10.88 12.60
C ASN A 133 -0.08 11.67 12.10
N ALA A 134 -0.29 12.59 11.17
CA ALA A 134 0.78 13.37 10.51
C ALA A 134 1.60 14.26 11.46
N SER A 135 1.07 14.54 12.65
CA SER A 135 1.72 15.31 13.71
C SER A 135 2.48 14.43 14.72
N SER A 136 2.64 13.13 14.42
CA SER A 136 3.26 12.14 15.31
C SER A 136 2.53 11.98 16.65
N ILE A 137 1.22 12.22 16.66
CA ILE A 137 0.37 12.01 17.83
C ILE A 137 -0.33 10.65 17.69
N PRO A 138 -0.30 9.79 18.73
CA PRO A 138 -1.10 8.57 18.73
C PRO A 138 -2.58 8.86 18.53
N ILE A 139 -3.24 8.09 17.68
CA ILE A 139 -4.68 8.18 17.39
C ILE A 139 -5.36 6.85 17.68
N PRO A 140 -6.70 6.83 17.84
CA PRO A 140 -7.44 5.58 17.89
C PRO A 140 -7.15 4.71 16.66
N THR A 141 -6.86 3.43 16.87
CA THR A 141 -6.63 2.47 15.79
C THR A 141 -7.87 2.36 14.91
N PRO A 142 -7.78 2.53 13.58
CA PRO A 142 -8.91 2.33 12.70
C PRO A 142 -9.47 0.90 12.84
N PRO A 143 -10.79 0.71 12.70
CA PRO A 143 -11.40 -0.60 12.83
C PRO A 143 -10.90 -1.57 11.75
N VAL A 144 -11.11 -2.87 11.95
CA VAL A 144 -10.88 -3.86 10.87
C VAL A 144 -11.82 -3.54 9.71
N CYS A 145 -11.31 -3.60 8.48
CA CYS A 145 -12.12 -3.43 7.29
C CYS A 145 -13.25 -4.48 7.26
N PRO A 146 -14.49 -4.08 6.93
CA PRO A 146 -15.59 -5.02 6.85
C PRO A 146 -15.28 -6.09 5.78
N THR A 147 -15.46 -7.36 6.16
CA THR A 147 -15.21 -8.53 5.29
C THR A 147 -16.39 -8.89 4.42
N ASN A 148 -17.57 -8.32 4.70
CA ASN A 148 -18.81 -8.52 3.97
C ASN A 148 -19.50 -7.18 3.86
N ILE A 149 -20.17 -6.94 2.75
CA ILE A 149 -21.01 -5.77 2.73
C ILE A 149 -22.24 -5.91 1.81
N ASN A 150 -23.35 -5.31 2.23
CA ASN A 150 -24.71 -5.54 1.76
C ASN A 150 -25.22 -4.39 0.88
N HIS A 151 -26.10 -4.72 -0.07
CA HIS A 151 -26.88 -3.79 -0.90
C HIS A 151 -28.39 -4.05 -0.74
N PRO A 152 -29.26 -3.01 -0.82
CA PRO A 152 -30.71 -3.21 -0.87
C PRO A 152 -31.17 -3.65 -2.27
N THR A 153 -32.19 -4.51 -2.35
CA THR A 153 -32.80 -5.01 -3.60
C THR A 153 -33.74 -3.96 -4.24
N GLY A 154 -33.65 -3.70 -5.56
CA GLY A 154 -34.56 -2.78 -6.28
C GLY A 154 -34.02 -2.21 -7.60
N SER A 155 -34.82 -1.36 -8.29
CA SER A 155 -34.36 -0.55 -9.44
C SER A 155 -33.52 0.64 -8.98
N VAL A 156 -32.47 0.90 -9.74
CA VAL A 156 -31.28 1.63 -9.32
C VAL A 156 -31.13 2.86 -10.22
N ALA A 157 -31.29 4.08 -9.68
CA ALA A 157 -31.26 5.33 -10.43
C ALA A 157 -29.87 5.59 -11.05
N ALA A 158 -29.81 6.11 -12.27
CA ALA A 158 -28.63 6.02 -13.15
C ALA A 158 -27.26 6.56 -12.63
N ASN A 159 -27.17 7.16 -11.44
CA ASN A 159 -26.08 8.09 -11.17
C ASN A 159 -25.21 7.85 -9.91
N SER A 160 -25.39 6.85 -9.03
CA SER A 160 -24.34 6.49 -8.04
C SER A 160 -24.70 5.34 -7.10
N TYR A 161 -23.83 4.31 -7.00
CA TYR A 161 -23.88 3.31 -5.91
C TYR A 161 -22.47 2.90 -5.46
N VAL A 162 -22.30 2.87 -4.14
CA VAL A 162 -21.16 2.28 -3.47
C VAL A 162 -21.55 0.85 -3.11
N ALA A 163 -21.12 -0.10 -3.94
CA ALA A 163 -21.22 -1.51 -3.59
C ALA A 163 -20.12 -1.86 -2.64
N LYS A 164 -20.50 -2.65 -1.66
CA LYS A 164 -19.57 -3.02 -0.65
C LYS A 164 -19.45 -4.57 -0.58
N GLU A 165 -20.42 -5.46 -0.90
CA GLU A 165 -20.13 -6.82 -1.46
C GLU A 165 -21.35 -7.66 -1.98
N LYS A 166 -21.02 -8.85 -2.54
CA LYS A 166 -21.74 -9.91 -3.31
C LYS A 166 -23.11 -9.60 -3.97
N ILE A 167 -23.15 -9.76 -5.29
CA ILE A 167 -24.36 -9.81 -6.15
C ILE A 167 -24.35 -11.20 -6.86
N GLU A 168 -25.49 -11.86 -7.20
CA GLU A 168 -25.62 -13.31 -7.62
C GLU A 168 -26.32 -13.62 -9.01
N SER A 169 -25.75 -14.54 -9.88
CA SER A 169 -25.52 -15.09 -11.36
C SER A 169 -24.62 -14.64 -12.68
N VAL A 170 -23.97 -15.48 -13.48
CA VAL A 170 -23.59 -15.24 -14.94
C VAL A 170 -23.50 -13.82 -15.67
N ALA A 171 -22.42 -13.01 -15.55
CA ALA A 171 -21.99 -12.17 -16.70
C ALA A 171 -20.48 -11.92 -16.81
N THR A 172 -20.02 -11.77 -18.07
CA THR A 172 -18.61 -11.71 -18.47
C THR A 172 -18.14 -10.25 -18.58
N LEU A 173 -17.15 -9.87 -17.76
CA LEU A 173 -16.45 -8.59 -17.88
C LEU A 173 -15.25 -8.74 -18.83
N SER A 174 -15.12 -7.81 -19.78
CA SER A 174 -14.10 -7.84 -20.84
C SER A 174 -12.68 -7.97 -20.28
N SER A 175 -11.88 -8.84 -20.92
CA SER A 175 -10.50 -9.23 -20.59
C SER A 175 -9.64 -8.08 -20.04
N GLY A 176 -9.37 -8.12 -18.73
CA GLY A 176 -8.42 -7.22 -18.07
C GLY A 176 -8.53 -7.33 -16.55
N LYS A 177 -7.48 -7.82 -15.89
CA LYS A 177 -7.38 -7.83 -14.43
C LYS A 177 -7.31 -6.37 -13.94
N THR A 178 -8.24 -5.92 -13.11
CA THR A 178 -8.22 -4.59 -12.49
C THR A 178 -8.20 -4.74 -10.97
N ASN A 179 -7.31 -4.01 -10.29
CA ASN A 179 -7.17 -4.03 -8.82
C ASN A 179 -8.21 -3.07 -8.21
N TYR A 180 -9.09 -3.55 -7.33
CA TYR A 180 -10.13 -2.72 -6.68
C TYR A 180 -9.81 -2.50 -5.20
N PHE A 181 -10.07 -1.30 -4.72
CA PHE A 181 -9.88 -0.88 -3.33
C PHE A 181 -11.25 -0.76 -2.66
N ALA A 182 -11.36 -1.06 -1.36
CA ALA A 182 -12.62 -1.05 -0.59
C ALA A 182 -13.36 0.30 -0.56
N THR A 183 -12.76 1.36 -1.11
CA THR A 183 -13.32 2.71 -1.26
C THR A 183 -13.64 3.09 -2.70
N GLN A 184 -13.38 2.23 -3.70
CA GLN A 184 -13.68 2.52 -5.10
C GLN A 184 -15.10 2.09 -5.48
N SER A 185 -15.76 2.94 -6.28
CA SER A 185 -17.07 2.66 -6.85
C SER A 185 -16.93 1.79 -8.11
N ILE A 186 -17.81 0.82 -8.28
CA ILE A 186 -17.93 0.06 -9.54
C ILE A 186 -18.99 0.78 -10.40
N THR A 187 -18.58 1.34 -11.53
CA THR A 187 -19.51 1.96 -12.50
C THR A 187 -19.92 0.93 -13.56
N LEU A 188 -21.19 0.53 -13.56
CA LEU A 188 -21.76 -0.29 -14.63
C LEU A 188 -22.06 0.60 -15.86
N LYS A 189 -21.77 0.12 -17.07
CA LYS A 189 -22.02 0.89 -18.31
C LYS A 189 -23.53 1.11 -18.52
N PRO A 190 -23.94 2.23 -19.15
CA PRO A 190 -25.33 2.46 -19.53
C PRO A 190 -25.87 1.31 -20.41
N GLY A 191 -27.07 0.79 -20.08
CA GLY A 191 -27.69 -0.35 -20.77
C GLY A 191 -27.59 -1.70 -20.04
N PHE A 192 -27.13 -1.72 -18.78
CA PHE A 192 -27.12 -2.92 -17.95
C PHE A 192 -28.55 -3.33 -17.56
N VAL A 193 -28.97 -4.53 -17.97
CA VAL A 193 -30.27 -5.12 -17.59
C VAL A 193 -29.99 -6.41 -16.83
N ALA A 194 -30.23 -6.40 -15.51
CA ALA A 194 -30.15 -7.62 -14.70
C ALA A 194 -31.41 -8.46 -14.94
N SER A 195 -31.39 -9.33 -15.95
CA SER A 195 -32.45 -10.32 -16.14
C SER A 195 -32.20 -11.49 -15.21
N ASN A 196 -33.01 -11.57 -14.15
CA ASN A 196 -33.16 -12.68 -13.20
C ASN A 196 -31.90 -13.50 -12.95
N ALA A 197 -31.30 -13.13 -11.81
CA ALA A 197 -30.13 -13.75 -11.23
C ALA A 197 -28.91 -13.47 -12.13
N THR A 198 -28.01 -12.55 -11.69
CA THR A 198 -26.65 -12.32 -12.24
C THR A 198 -25.51 -11.98 -11.11
N THR A 199 -24.28 -12.61 -10.95
CA THR A 199 -23.30 -13.17 -9.92
C THR A 199 -22.04 -12.90 -10.67
N PHE A 200 -21.31 -12.00 -10.07
CA PHE A 200 -20.02 -11.59 -10.51
C PHE A 200 -19.09 -11.96 -9.37
N LEU A 201 -17.99 -12.64 -9.69
CA LEU A 201 -16.93 -12.84 -8.72
C LEU A 201 -16.10 -11.55 -8.70
N VAL A 202 -16.37 -10.68 -7.73
CA VAL A 202 -15.50 -9.53 -7.43
C VAL A 202 -14.56 -9.96 -6.33
N GLU A 203 -13.31 -10.17 -6.68
CA GLU A 203 -12.28 -10.50 -5.70
C GLU A 203 -11.79 -9.21 -5.06
N VAL A 204 -12.26 -8.93 -3.85
CA VAL A 204 -11.71 -7.86 -3.01
C VAL A 204 -10.37 -8.35 -2.49
N ARG A 205 -9.34 -8.21 -3.33
CA ARG A 205 -7.97 -8.46 -2.90
C ARG A 205 -7.58 -7.28 -2.01
N THR A 206 -7.19 -7.58 -0.78
CA THR A 206 -6.38 -6.68 0.04
C THR A 206 -5.26 -6.08 -0.81
N CYS A 207 -4.81 -4.86 -0.50
CA CYS A 207 -3.66 -4.24 -1.14
C CYS A 207 -2.57 -5.31 -1.34
N LYS A 208 -2.27 -5.66 -2.61
CA LYS A 208 -1.33 -6.72 -3.00
C LYS A 208 0.08 -6.44 -2.50
#